data_AF-A0A943MWR3-F1
#
_entry.id   AF-A0A943MWR3-F1
#
_cell.length_a   1.000
_cell.length_b   1.000
_cell.length_c   1.000
_cell.angle_alpha   90.00
_cell.angle_beta   90.00
_cell.angle_gamma   90.00
#
_symmetry.space_group_name_H-M   'P 1'
#
loop_
_entity.id
_entity.type
_entity.pdbx_description
1 polymer ?
#
loop_
_entity_poly.entity_id
_entity_poly.type
_entity_poly.pdbx_seq_one_letter_code
_entity_poly.pdbx_strand_id
1 'polypeptide(L)'
;MAHWWETHPWRMVQTNLREIDMADIDAVVFAQELKEFGATVVNLNAAGIIASYDTKLAYQPRSQYLTGDSLLQVVDACHAQGIRVIARTDFSRIRREVY
;
A
#
# COMPACT_ATOMS: atom_id res chain seq x y z
N MET A 1 -21.23 5.58 -17.55
CA MET A 1 -19.76 5.61 -17.65
C MET A 1 -19.27 4.24 -17.24
N ALA A 2 -18.42 3.60 -18.04
CA ALA A 2 -17.81 2.34 -17.63
C ALA A 2 -16.86 2.60 -16.46
N HIS A 3 -16.83 1.70 -15.48
CA HIS A 3 -15.90 1.82 -14.37
C HIS A 3 -14.50 1.42 -14.82
N TRP A 4 -13.44 1.98 -14.21
CA TRP A 4 -12.07 1.68 -14.64
C TRP A 4 -11.76 0.18 -14.56
N TRP A 5 -12.35 -0.53 -13.61
CA TRP A 5 -12.14 -1.97 -13.44
C TRP A 5 -12.76 -2.82 -14.54
N GLU A 6 -13.69 -2.28 -15.33
CA GLU A 6 -14.33 -2.98 -16.44
C GLU A 6 -13.49 -2.92 -17.72
N THR A 7 -12.70 -1.86 -17.88
CA THR A 7 -12.01 -1.55 -19.13
C THR A 7 -10.49 -1.52 -19.01
N HIS A 8 -9.95 -1.42 -17.79
CA HIS A 8 -8.51 -1.42 -17.56
C HIS A 8 -8.01 -2.87 -17.51
N PRO A 9 -6.84 -3.21 -18.09
CA PRO A 9 -6.26 -4.54 -17.94
C PRO A 9 -5.93 -4.84 -16.49
N TRP A 10 -6.31 -6.02 -15.98
CA TRP A 10 -6.04 -6.46 -14.60
C TRP A 10 -4.83 -7.39 -14.54
N ARG A 11 -3.63 -6.82 -14.55
CA ARG A 11 -2.37 -7.52 -14.24
C ARG A 11 -1.96 -7.11 -12.83
N MET A 12 -2.66 -7.69 -11.86
CA MET A 12 -2.51 -7.32 -10.46
C MET A 12 -1.32 -8.04 -9.82
N VAL A 13 -0.45 -7.28 -9.18
CA VAL A 13 0.52 -7.80 -8.20
C VAL A 13 -0.04 -7.57 -6.80
N GLN A 14 -0.04 -8.60 -5.98
CA GLN A 14 -0.37 -8.46 -4.56
C GLN A 14 0.91 -8.66 -3.75
N THR A 15 1.28 -7.64 -2.98
CA THR A 15 2.41 -7.72 -2.07
C THR A 15 1.93 -8.09 -0.68
N ASN A 16 2.82 -8.71 0.09
CA ASN A 16 2.66 -8.84 1.53
C ASN A 16 3.84 -8.19 2.23
N LEU A 17 3.89 -6.85 2.18
CA LEU A 17 4.91 -6.06 2.85
C LEU A 17 4.81 -6.30 4.35
N ARG A 18 5.90 -6.80 4.93
CA ARG A 18 6.10 -6.84 6.38
C ARG A 18 6.34 -5.40 6.83
N GLU A 19 6.10 -5.12 8.10
CA GLU A 19 6.35 -3.76 8.61
C GLU A 19 7.79 -3.30 8.33
N ILE A 20 8.78 -4.19 8.50
CA ILE A 20 10.19 -3.88 8.25
C ILE A 20 10.50 -3.53 6.78
N ASP A 21 9.69 -4.01 5.83
CA ASP A 21 9.88 -3.71 4.40
C ASP A 21 9.50 -2.25 4.08
N MET A 22 8.83 -1.55 5.01
CA MET A 22 8.53 -0.12 4.89
C MET A 22 9.66 0.77 5.42
N ALA A 23 10.65 0.19 6.11
CA ALA A 23 11.68 0.97 6.80
C ALA A 23 12.61 1.69 5.81
N ASP A 24 12.84 1.08 4.65
CA ASP A 24 13.74 1.52 3.58
C ASP A 24 13.07 1.48 2.21
N ILE A 25 11.72 1.44 2.16
CA ILE A 25 10.99 1.46 0.89
C ILE A 25 11.28 2.75 0.11
N ASP A 26 11.64 2.58 -1.15
CA ASP A 26 11.75 3.64 -2.14
C ASP A 26 10.55 3.55 -3.09
N ALA A 27 9.69 4.57 -3.07
CA ALA A 27 8.45 4.58 -3.84
C ALA A 27 8.69 4.54 -5.36
N VAL A 28 9.76 5.19 -5.82
CA VAL A 28 10.08 5.27 -7.25
C VAL A 28 10.58 3.92 -7.74
N VAL A 29 11.52 3.30 -7.01
CA VAL A 29 12.03 1.96 -7.33
C VAL A 29 10.89 0.94 -7.30
N PHE A 30 10.07 0.95 -6.26
CA PHE A 30 8.92 0.05 -6.14
C PHE A 30 7.96 0.16 -7.34
N ALA A 31 7.58 1.38 -7.73
CA ALA A 31 6.71 1.61 -8.87
C ALA A 31 7.37 1.21 -10.20
N GLN A 32 8.68 1.42 -10.33
CA GLN A 32 9.45 1.01 -11.51
C GLN A 32 9.52 -0.50 -11.65
N GLU A 33 9.81 -1.25 -10.57
CA GLU A 33 9.85 -2.71 -10.59
C GLU A 33 8.48 -3.31 -10.97
N LEU A 34 7.39 -2.75 -10.44
CA LEU A 34 6.04 -3.14 -10.83
C LEU A 34 5.79 -2.89 -12.33
N LYS A 35 6.27 -1.75 -12.85
CA LYS A 35 6.13 -1.40 -14.25
C LYS A 35 6.91 -2.35 -15.16
N GLU A 36 8.15 -2.65 -14.80
CA GLU A 36 9.03 -3.59 -15.51
C GLU A 36 8.47 -5.01 -15.49
N PHE A 37 7.83 -5.42 -14.38
CA PHE A 37 7.09 -6.67 -14.28
C PHE A 37 5.81 -6.70 -15.14
N GLY A 38 5.37 -5.54 -15.66
CA GLY A 38 4.16 -5.39 -16.44
C GLY A 38 2.90 -5.42 -15.59
N ALA A 39 2.98 -5.01 -14.32
CA ALA A 39 1.82 -4.82 -13.48
C ALA A 39 1.02 -3.58 -13.93
N THR A 40 -0.30 -3.66 -13.79
CA THR A 40 -1.21 -2.53 -14.03
C THR A 40 -2.00 -2.16 -12.78
N VAL A 41 -2.05 -3.07 -11.80
CA VAL A 41 -2.68 -2.86 -10.50
C VAL A 41 -1.73 -3.41 -9.42
N VAL A 42 -1.61 -2.73 -8.29
CA VAL A 42 -0.95 -3.26 -7.10
C VAL A 42 -1.91 -3.26 -5.91
N ASN A 43 -1.94 -4.36 -5.19
CA ASN A 43 -2.63 -4.49 -3.91
C ASN A 43 -1.59 -4.56 -2.79
N LEU A 44 -1.64 -3.61 -1.85
CA LEU A 44 -0.65 -3.48 -0.77
C LEU A 44 -1.31 -3.31 0.59
N ASN A 45 -0.57 -3.68 1.64
CA ASN A 45 -1.01 -3.59 3.03
C ASN A 45 -0.99 -2.12 3.49
N ALA A 46 -2.15 -1.54 3.80
CA ALA A 46 -2.25 -0.13 4.16
C ALA A 46 -2.73 0.12 5.59
N ALA A 47 -3.77 -0.60 6.02
CA ALA A 47 -4.49 -0.26 7.26
C ALA A 47 -5.05 -1.50 7.99
N GLY A 48 -5.75 -1.26 9.10
CA GLY A 48 -6.44 -2.29 9.88
C GLY A 48 -5.74 -2.54 11.21
N ILE A 49 -5.22 -3.76 11.38
CA ILE A 49 -4.43 -4.19 12.56
C ILE A 49 -3.34 -3.18 12.91
N ILE A 50 -2.69 -2.61 11.88
CA ILE A 50 -1.67 -1.58 12.00
C ILE A 50 -1.81 -0.57 10.84
N ALA A 51 -1.47 0.69 11.09
CA ALA A 51 -1.44 1.74 10.07
C ALA A 51 -0.07 1.87 9.42
N SER A 52 -0.02 1.78 8.09
CA SER A 52 1.17 2.07 7.27
C SER A 52 1.23 3.54 6.83
N TYR A 53 0.58 4.44 7.58
CA TYR A 53 0.50 5.88 7.34
C TYR A 53 0.35 6.62 8.67
N ASP A 54 0.47 7.94 8.64
CA ASP A 54 0.27 8.79 9.81
C ASP A 54 -1.22 8.90 10.17
N THR A 55 -1.71 7.87 10.87
CA THR A 55 -3.11 7.79 11.29
C THR A 55 -3.44 8.76 12.42
N LYS A 56 -4.64 9.32 12.37
CA LYS A 56 -5.20 10.19 13.42
C LYS A 56 -6.19 9.47 14.34
N LEU A 57 -6.35 8.15 14.16
CA LEU A 57 -7.28 7.34 14.94
C LEU A 57 -6.61 6.89 16.25
N ALA A 58 -7.24 7.21 17.38
CA ALA A 58 -6.68 6.97 18.72
C ALA A 58 -6.33 5.49 19.02
N TYR A 59 -7.01 4.56 18.36
CA TYR A 59 -6.91 3.11 18.61
C TYR A 59 -6.34 2.34 17.42
N GLN A 60 -5.77 3.04 16.44
CA GLN A 60 -5.09 2.43 15.31
C GLN A 60 -3.58 2.60 15.52
N PRO A 61 -2.87 1.54 15.96
CA PRO A 61 -1.44 1.64 16.19
C PRO A 61 -0.72 1.92 14.87
N ARG A 62 0.17 2.91 14.89
CA ARG A 62 1.04 3.26 13.77
C ARG A 62 2.23 2.30 13.73
N SER A 63 2.63 1.87 12.54
CA SER A 63 3.87 1.09 12.41
C SER A 63 5.09 1.94 12.78
N GLN A 64 6.01 1.35 13.54
CA GLN A 64 7.27 1.99 13.93
C GLN A 64 8.28 2.07 12.77
N TYR A 65 8.02 1.35 11.68
CA TYR A 65 8.89 1.23 10.52
C TYR A 65 8.49 2.18 9.38
N LEU A 66 7.69 3.22 9.67
CA LEU A 66 7.40 4.28 8.71
C LEU A 66 8.56 5.29 8.66
N THR A 67 9.71 4.81 8.21
CA THR A 67 10.96 5.57 8.10
C THR A 67 11.43 5.77 6.66
N GLY A 68 10.98 4.92 5.72
CA GLY A 68 11.17 5.12 4.28
C GLY A 68 10.11 6.06 3.69
N ASP A 69 9.86 5.91 2.39
CA ASP A 69 8.81 6.67 1.73
C ASP A 69 7.41 6.35 2.29
N SER A 70 6.60 7.39 2.42
CA SER A 70 5.24 7.28 2.92
C SER A 70 4.32 6.53 1.96
N LEU A 71 3.22 5.97 2.47
CA LEU A 71 2.17 5.36 1.65
C LEU A 71 1.66 6.30 0.54
N LEU A 72 1.58 7.61 0.82
CA LEU A 72 1.17 8.58 -0.20
C LEU A 72 2.18 8.68 -1.34
N GLN A 73 3.48 8.73 -1.02
CA GLN A 73 4.54 8.75 -2.04
C GLN A 73 4.53 7.47 -2.88
N VAL A 74 4.31 6.29 -2.27
CA VAL A 74 4.14 5.02 -3.00
C VAL A 74 2.95 5.08 -3.95
N VAL A 75 1.81 5.60 -3.49
CA VAL A 75 0.61 5.77 -4.31
C VAL A 75 0.87 6.71 -5.50
N ASP A 76 1.49 7.85 -5.24
CA ASP A 76 1.80 8.86 -6.28
C ASP A 76 2.80 8.31 -7.31
N ALA A 77 3.83 7.58 -6.87
CA ALA A 77 4.79 6.93 -7.77
C ALA A 77 4.13 5.85 -8.64
N CYS A 78 3.25 5.02 -8.08
CA CYS A 78 2.47 4.05 -8.86
C CYS A 78 1.58 4.76 -9.90
N HIS A 79 0.88 5.83 -9.50
CA HIS A 79 0.04 6.60 -10.41
C HIS A 79 0.83 7.24 -11.54
N ALA A 80 2.04 7.74 -11.27
CA ALA A 80 2.94 8.29 -12.30
C ALA A 80 3.31 7.24 -13.37
N GLN A 81 3.34 5.95 -13.01
CA GLN A 81 3.60 4.83 -13.93
C GLN A 81 2.33 4.25 -14.60
N GLY A 82 1.17 4.83 -14.30
CA GLY A 82 -0.14 4.37 -14.78
C GLY A 82 -0.65 3.11 -14.06
N ILE A 83 -0.12 2.81 -12.87
CA ILE A 83 -0.48 1.65 -12.06
C ILE A 83 -1.58 2.06 -11.07
N ARG A 84 -2.67 1.30 -11.02
CA ARG A 84 -3.75 1.50 -10.03
C ARG A 84 -3.36 0.89 -8.69
N VAL A 85 -3.72 1.55 -7.59
CA VAL A 85 -3.40 1.07 -6.24
C VAL A 85 -4.67 0.66 -5.51
N ILE A 86 -4.65 -0.52 -4.89
CA ILE A 86 -5.65 -1.01 -3.95
C ILE A 86 -5.00 -1.07 -2.57
N ALA A 87 -5.55 -0.31 -1.63
CA ALA A 87 -5.11 -0.28 -0.24
C ALA A 87 -5.87 -1.35 0.58
N ARG A 88 -5.18 -2.43 0.94
CA ARG A 88 -5.74 -3.51 1.75
C ARG A 88 -5.86 -3.09 3.21
N THR A 89 -7.04 -3.32 3.78
CA THR A 89 -7.34 -3.03 5.19
C THR A 89 -7.84 -4.29 5.88
N ASP A 90 -7.21 -4.69 6.99
CA ASP A 90 -7.60 -5.87 7.77
C ASP A 90 -8.29 -5.48 9.09
N PHE A 91 -9.61 -5.61 9.12
CA PHE A 91 -10.45 -5.32 10.30
C PHE A 91 -10.70 -6.53 11.21
N SER A 92 -10.10 -7.69 10.91
CA SER A 92 -10.45 -8.94 11.59
C SER A 92 -9.75 -9.12 12.96
N ARG A 93 -8.76 -8.28 13.27
CA ARG A 93 -7.98 -8.35 14.51
C ARG A 93 -7.68 -6.96 15.05
N ILE A 94 -7.44 -6.88 16.35
CA ILE A 94 -6.96 -5.68 17.04
C ILE A 94 -5.74 -6.03 17.89
N ARG A 95 -4.84 -5.07 18.06
CA ARG A 95 -3.65 -5.22 18.90
C ARG A 95 -4.05 -5.29 20.38
N ARG A 96 -3.35 -6.13 21.15
CA ARG A 96 -3.67 -6.35 22.58
C ARG A 96 -3.45 -5.09 23.41
N GLU A 97 -2.60 -4.18 22.96
CA GLU A 97 -2.39 -2.89 23.62
C GLU A 97 -3.63 -1.97 23.55
N VAL A 98 -4.61 -2.30 22.70
CA VAL A 98 -5.85 -1.56 22.50
C VAL A 98 -7.05 -2.19 23.24
N TYR A 99 -6.99 -3.49 23.56
CA TYR A 99 -8.06 -4.26 24.24
C TYR A 99 -7.59 -4.85 25.58
#